data_AF-A0A059WMS1-F1
#
_entry.id   AF-A0A059WMS1-F1
#
_cell.length_a   1.000
_cell.length_b   1.000
_cell.length_c   1.000
_cell.angle_alpha   90.00
_cell.angle_beta   90.00
_cell.angle_gamma   90.00
#
_symmetry.space_group_name_H-M   'P 1'
#
loop_
_entity.id
_entity.type
_entity.pdbx_description
1 polymer ?
#
loop_
_entity_poly.entity_id
_entity_poly.type
_entity_poly.pdbx_seq_one_letter_code
_entity_poly.pdbx_strand_id
1 'polypeptide(L)'
;MPQLPAGLIESLKNAKGFDEDSFINVHQSGQQVTSIRLNPQKHTATASLPQGKPVPWCAEGLYLPERPSFTFDPAFHAGAYYVQEASSMFIYHILNQLYPAQQHPLTVLDLCAAPGGKSTLL
;
A
#
# COMPACT_ATOMS: atom_id res chain seq x y z
N MET A 1 -14.38 -16.17 -15.04
CA MET A 1 -13.25 -15.53 -14.33
C MET A 1 -12.02 -15.66 -15.21
N PRO A 2 -11.15 -14.65 -15.33
CA PRO A 2 -9.95 -14.76 -16.14
C PRO A 2 -9.02 -15.84 -15.55
N GLN A 3 -8.59 -16.78 -16.39
CA GLN A 3 -7.66 -17.84 -16.01
C GLN A 3 -6.22 -17.28 -16.01
N LEU A 4 -5.41 -17.65 -15.02
CA LEU A 4 -4.01 -17.25 -14.98
C LEU A 4 -3.25 -17.82 -16.19
N PRO A 5 -2.38 -17.05 -16.86
CA PRO A 5 -1.61 -17.55 -17.99
C PRO A 5 -0.69 -18.70 -17.57
N ALA A 6 -0.73 -19.82 -18.30
CA ALA A 6 0.09 -20.99 -17.98
C ALA A 6 1.60 -20.67 -17.96
N GLY A 7 2.07 -19.80 -18.86
CA GLY A 7 3.47 -19.37 -18.88
C GLY A 7 3.91 -18.60 -17.63
N LEU A 8 2.99 -17.88 -16.97
CA LEU A 8 3.28 -17.22 -15.69
C LEU A 8 3.50 -18.26 -14.59
N ILE A 9 2.59 -19.23 -14.48
CA ILE A 9 2.69 -20.30 -13.48
C ILE A 9 3.99 -21.08 -13.67
N GLU A 10 4.30 -21.49 -14.89
CA GLU A 10 5.53 -22.22 -15.21
C GLU A 10 6.79 -21.43 -14.83
N SER A 11 6.79 -20.11 -15.08
CA SER A 11 7.93 -19.25 -14.72
C SER A 11 8.16 -19.14 -13.20
N LEU A 12 7.13 -19.37 -12.38
CA LEU A 12 7.19 -19.24 -10.93
C LEU A 12 7.48 -20.56 -10.21
N LYS A 13 7.33 -21.72 -10.85
CA LYS A 13 7.49 -23.06 -10.22
C LYS A 13 8.82 -23.26 -9.49
N ASN A 14 9.89 -22.63 -9.98
CA ASN A 14 11.23 -22.76 -9.38
C ASN A 14 11.53 -21.68 -8.32
N ALA A 15 10.61 -20.75 -8.07
CA ALA A 15 10.77 -19.75 -7.03
C ALA A 15 10.66 -20.38 -5.64
N LYS A 16 11.62 -20.09 -4.77
CA LYS A 16 11.64 -20.61 -3.40
C LYS A 16 10.37 -20.15 -2.65
N GLY A 17 9.62 -21.12 -2.11
CA GLY A 17 8.41 -20.85 -1.35
C GLY A 17 7.18 -20.52 -2.20
N PHE A 18 7.24 -20.74 -3.52
CA PHE A 18 6.06 -20.66 -4.37
C PHE A 18 5.13 -21.85 -4.12
N ASP A 19 3.87 -21.53 -3.85
CA ASP A 19 2.78 -22.48 -3.69
C ASP A 19 1.75 -22.21 -4.79
N GLU A 20 1.74 -23.09 -5.82
CA GLU A 20 0.91 -22.94 -7.00
C GLU A 20 -0.58 -22.95 -6.66
N ASP A 21 -1.01 -23.88 -5.79
CA ASP A 21 -2.41 -24.01 -5.40
C ASP A 21 -2.88 -22.77 -4.64
N SER A 22 -2.11 -22.31 -3.65
CA SER A 22 -2.42 -21.09 -2.91
C SER A 22 -2.46 -19.86 -3.82
N PHE A 23 -1.51 -19.75 -4.76
CA PHE A 23 -1.46 -18.67 -5.74
C PHE A 23 -2.69 -18.67 -6.64
N ILE A 24 -3.08 -19.82 -7.19
CA ILE A 24 -4.27 -19.94 -8.03
C ILE A 24 -5.54 -19.62 -7.23
N ASN A 25 -5.67 -20.19 -6.02
CA ASN A 25 -6.86 -20.03 -5.18
C ASN A 25 -7.10 -18.57 -4.80
N VAL A 26 -6.07 -17.83 -4.40
CA VAL A 26 -6.24 -16.41 -4.01
C VAL A 26 -6.67 -15.54 -5.21
N HIS A 27 -6.11 -15.79 -6.41
CA HIS A 27 -6.51 -15.06 -7.62
C HIS A 27 -7.93 -15.40 -8.07
N GLN A 28 -8.36 -16.66 -7.91
CA GLN A 28 -9.72 -17.09 -8.22
C GLN A 28 -10.77 -16.57 -7.22
N SER A 29 -10.39 -16.39 -5.95
CA SER A 29 -11.30 -15.87 -4.92
C SER A 29 -11.88 -14.50 -5.25
N GLY A 30 -11.16 -13.69 -6.04
CA GLY A 30 -11.52 -12.31 -6.34
C GLY A 30 -11.46 -11.38 -5.12
N GLN A 31 -10.91 -11.83 -3.99
CA GLN A 31 -10.81 -11.03 -2.78
C GLN A 31 -9.93 -9.81 -3.04
N GLN A 32 -10.49 -8.62 -2.79
CA GLN A 32 -9.76 -7.35 -2.91
C GLN A 32 -9.39 -6.84 -1.53
N VAL A 33 -8.10 -6.57 -1.33
CA VAL A 33 -7.62 -5.88 -0.14
C VAL A 33 -7.56 -4.40 -0.46
N THR A 34 -8.23 -3.59 0.36
CA THR A 34 -8.17 -2.13 0.25
C THR A 34 -7.36 -1.57 1.39
N SER A 35 -6.43 -0.69 1.07
CA SER A 35 -5.62 0.01 2.06
C SER A 35 -5.41 1.48 1.70
N ILE A 36 -5.18 2.27 2.72
CA ILE A 36 -4.85 3.69 2.62
C ILE A 36 -3.62 3.99 3.49
N ARG A 37 -2.92 5.07 3.16
CA ARG A 37 -1.89 5.65 4.02
C ARG A 37 -2.32 7.05 4.44
N LEU A 38 -2.45 7.29 5.73
CA LEU A 38 -2.74 8.62 6.27
C LEU A 38 -1.60 9.59 5.97
N ASN A 39 -1.92 10.86 5.77
CA ASN A 39 -0.94 11.92 5.60
C ASN A 39 -0.66 12.60 6.95
N PRO A 40 0.49 12.33 7.60
CA PRO A 40 0.79 12.89 8.92
C PRO A 40 0.98 14.41 8.90
N GLN A 41 1.23 15.02 7.73
CA GLN A 41 1.36 16.47 7.59
C GLN A 41 0.00 17.19 7.61
N LYS A 42 -1.12 16.47 7.60
CA LYS A 42 -2.45 17.08 7.71
C LYS A 42 -3.03 16.84 9.09
N HIS A 43 -3.33 17.93 9.78
CA HIS A 43 -4.07 17.90 11.04
C HIS A 43 -5.53 17.56 10.76
N THR A 44 -5.90 16.32 11.03
CA THR A 44 -7.23 15.76 10.77
C THR A 44 -8.09 15.70 12.03
N ALA A 45 -7.74 16.47 13.08
CA ALA A 45 -8.42 16.46 14.38
C ALA A 45 -9.93 16.73 14.29
N THR A 46 -10.39 17.36 13.20
CA THR A 46 -11.81 17.63 12.94
C THR A 46 -12.39 16.84 11.75
N ALA A 47 -11.59 16.03 11.06
CA ALA A 47 -12.01 15.29 9.87
C ALA A 47 -12.41 13.85 10.23
N SER A 48 -13.53 13.38 9.69
CA SER A 48 -13.90 11.96 9.74
C SER A 48 -12.97 11.19 8.79
N LEU A 49 -11.93 10.56 9.34
CA LEU A 49 -11.02 9.72 8.57
C LEU A 49 -11.52 8.27 8.45
N PRO A 50 -11.17 7.55 7.37
CA PRO A 50 -11.46 6.13 7.27
C PRO A 50 -10.80 5.35 8.41
N GLN A 51 -11.55 4.43 9.01
CA GLN A 51 -11.06 3.54 10.06
C GLN A 51 -10.74 2.16 9.50
N GLY A 52 -9.74 1.51 10.06
CA GLY A 52 -9.24 0.24 9.56
C GLY A 52 -8.30 -0.48 10.53
N LYS A 53 -7.85 -1.66 10.12
CA LYS A 53 -6.80 -2.40 10.85
C LYS A 53 -5.43 -1.85 10.46
N PRO A 54 -4.48 -1.69 11.38
CA PRO A 54 -3.16 -1.15 11.06
C PRO A 54 -2.38 -2.07 10.11
N VAL A 55 -1.59 -1.47 9.22
CA VAL A 55 -0.59 -2.17 8.40
C VAL A 55 0.68 -2.37 9.25
N PRO A 56 1.14 -3.60 9.53
CA PRO A 56 2.18 -3.85 10.53
C PRO A 56 3.54 -3.18 10.27
N TRP A 57 3.83 -2.83 9.01
CA TRP A 57 5.10 -2.25 8.57
C TRP A 57 5.00 -0.78 8.18
N CYS A 58 3.85 -0.12 8.37
CA CYS A 58 3.68 1.31 8.11
C CYS A 58 2.74 1.92 9.16
N ALA A 59 3.26 2.82 9.98
CA ALA A 59 2.53 3.37 11.12
C ALA A 59 1.27 4.14 10.70
N GLU A 60 1.31 4.76 9.52
CA GLU A 60 0.22 5.52 8.92
C GLU A 60 -0.67 4.68 8.00
N GLY A 61 -0.38 3.38 7.85
CA GLY A 61 -1.10 2.47 6.95
C GLY A 61 -2.31 1.82 7.62
N LEU A 62 -3.43 1.77 6.91
CA LEU A 62 -4.66 1.10 7.35
C LEU A 62 -5.23 0.19 6.26
N TYR A 63 -5.59 -1.05 6.62
CA TYR A 63 -6.48 -1.92 5.87
C TYR A 63 -7.94 -1.54 6.15
N LEU A 64 -8.69 -1.24 5.10
CA LEU A 64 -10.11 -0.94 5.21
C LEU A 64 -10.94 -2.25 5.16
N PRO A 65 -12.06 -2.32 5.89
CA PRO A 65 -12.94 -3.50 5.85
C PRO A 65 -13.57 -3.73 4.47
N GLU A 66 -13.74 -2.64 3.71
CA GLU A 66 -14.27 -2.65 2.34
C GLU A 66 -13.69 -1.48 1.53
N ARG A 67 -13.95 -1.45 0.22
CA ARG A 67 -13.52 -0.37 -0.66
C ARG A 67 -14.61 0.70 -0.77
N PRO A 68 -14.48 1.86 -0.10
CA PRO A 68 -15.46 2.94 -0.28
C PRO A 68 -15.27 3.61 -1.64
N SER A 69 -16.27 4.41 -2.03
CA SER A 69 -16.12 5.32 -3.16
C SER A 69 -15.30 6.55 -2.75
N PHE A 70 -13.97 6.44 -2.89
CA PHE A 70 -13.02 7.49 -2.48
C PHE A 70 -13.29 8.84 -3.15
N THR A 71 -13.89 8.87 -4.34
CA THR A 71 -14.20 10.11 -5.06
C THR A 71 -15.25 10.97 -4.38
N PHE A 72 -16.06 10.39 -3.48
CA PHE A 72 -17.05 11.15 -2.70
C PHE A 72 -16.55 11.56 -1.32
N ASP A 73 -15.33 11.16 -0.93
CA ASP A 73 -14.76 11.50 0.36
C ASP A 73 -14.02 12.85 0.28
N PRO A 74 -14.47 13.91 0.99
CA PRO A 74 -13.76 15.18 1.03
C PRO A 74 -12.36 15.06 1.61
N ALA A 75 -12.11 14.12 2.52
CA ALA A 75 -10.79 13.90 3.11
C ALA A 75 -9.79 13.35 2.07
N PHE A 76 -10.25 12.57 1.09
CA PHE A 76 -9.42 12.15 -0.04
C PHE A 76 -8.97 13.35 -0.87
N HIS A 77 -9.90 14.21 -1.28
CA HIS A 77 -9.60 15.41 -2.07
C HIS A 77 -8.78 16.44 -1.31
N ALA A 78 -8.94 16.50 0.01
CA ALA A 78 -8.11 17.32 0.89
C ALA A 78 -6.67 16.79 1.04
N GLY A 79 -6.38 15.57 0.55
CA GLY A 79 -5.09 14.90 0.65
C GLY A 79 -4.78 14.39 2.05
N ALA A 80 -5.81 14.08 2.86
CA ALA A 80 -5.67 13.56 4.22
C ALA A 80 -5.15 12.11 4.25
N TYR A 81 -5.28 11.39 3.15
CA TYR A 81 -4.70 10.07 2.95
C TYR A 81 -4.51 9.80 1.45
N TYR A 82 -3.68 8.80 1.13
CA TYR A 82 -3.49 8.28 -0.21
C TYR A 82 -4.04 6.84 -0.29
N VAL A 83 -4.74 6.49 -1.36
CA VAL A 83 -5.18 5.11 -1.62
C VAL A 83 -3.99 4.33 -2.16
N GLN A 84 -3.39 3.48 -1.32
CA GLN A 84 -2.13 2.81 -1.63
C GLN A 84 -2.22 1.35 -1.21
N GLU A 85 -1.71 0.44 -2.04
CA GLU A 85 -1.61 -0.99 -1.71
C GLU A 85 -0.58 -1.20 -0.58
N ALA A 86 -0.93 -2.03 0.41
CA ALA A 86 -0.19 -2.17 1.67
C ALA A 86 1.24 -2.70 1.49
N SER A 87 1.47 -3.69 0.61
CA SER A 87 2.82 -4.20 0.33
C SER A 87 3.74 -3.09 -0.17
N SER A 88 3.21 -2.15 -0.97
CA SER A 88 3.99 -1.01 -1.47
C SER A 88 4.38 0.00 -0.39
N MET A 89 3.69 0.00 0.76
CA MET A 89 4.06 0.82 1.93
C MET A 89 5.29 0.27 2.65
N PHE A 90 5.76 -0.94 2.34
CA PHE A 90 6.94 -1.54 2.97
C PHE A 90 8.22 -0.69 2.81
N ILE A 91 8.25 0.20 1.82
CA ILE A 91 9.30 1.22 1.67
C ILE A 91 9.44 2.08 2.94
N TYR A 92 8.34 2.40 3.63
CA TYR A 92 8.36 3.10 4.92
C TYR A 92 9.19 2.35 5.96
N HIS A 93 9.00 1.04 6.05
CA HIS A 93 9.75 0.18 6.97
C HIS A 93 11.24 0.21 6.66
N ILE A 94 11.60 0.07 5.38
CA ILE A 94 13.00 0.10 4.92
C ILE A 94 13.66 1.43 5.28
N LEU A 95 13.00 2.56 5.00
CA LEU A 95 13.56 3.89 5.28
C LEU A 95 13.78 4.13 6.77
N ASN A 96 12.82 3.74 7.60
CA ASN A 96 12.95 3.88 9.06
C ASN A 96 14.01 2.96 9.66
N GLN A 97 14.28 1.81 9.05
CA GLN A 97 15.38 0.94 9.46
C GLN A 97 16.75 1.46 9.03
N LEU A 98 16.87 1.99 7.81
CA LEU A 98 18.14 2.48 7.28
C LEU A 98 18.52 3.86 7.83
N TYR A 99 17.54 4.70 8.12
CA TYR A 99 17.73 6.08 8.56
C TYR A 99 16.97 6.37 9.87
N PRO A 100 17.28 5.65 10.96
CA PRO A 100 16.59 5.87 12.23
C PRO A 100 16.81 7.30 12.72
N ALA A 101 15.73 7.93 13.17
CA ALA A 101 15.71 9.28 13.76
C ALA A 101 16.07 10.46 12.82
N GLN A 102 16.14 10.26 11.49
CA GLN A 102 16.32 11.31 10.45
C GLN A 102 17.14 12.51 10.95
N GLN A 103 18.34 12.25 11.46
CA GLN A 103 19.12 13.25 12.20
C GLN A 103 19.56 14.42 11.30
N HIS A 104 19.55 14.20 9.99
CA HIS A 104 19.91 15.16 8.95
C HIS A 104 18.97 15.01 7.74
N PRO A 105 18.74 16.09 6.97
CA PRO A 105 17.93 16.02 5.75
C PRO A 105 18.56 15.05 4.73
N LEU A 106 17.71 14.23 4.11
CA LEU A 106 18.11 13.29 3.06
C LEU A 106 17.75 13.84 1.67
N THR A 107 18.66 13.69 0.72
CA THR A 107 18.35 13.89 -0.70
C THR A 107 17.88 12.56 -1.27
N VAL A 108 16.62 12.48 -1.68
CA VAL A 108 15.98 11.25 -2.18
C VAL A 108 15.45 11.46 -3.59
N LEU A 109 15.58 10.43 -4.45
CA LEU A 109 15.09 10.43 -5.83
C LEU A 109 14.12 9.26 -6.06
N ASP A 110 12.89 9.56 -6.46
CA ASP A 110 11.93 8.58 -6.97
C ASP A 110 11.98 8.57 -8.50
N LEU A 111 12.74 7.63 -9.07
CA LEU A 111 13.03 7.58 -10.50
C LEU A 111 11.80 7.25 -11.37
N CYS A 112 10.83 6.54 -10.80
CA CYS A 112 9.62 6.07 -11.48
C CYS A 112 8.38 6.47 -10.69
N ALA A 113 8.27 7.77 -10.43
CA ALA A 113 7.35 8.33 -9.44
C ALA A 113 5.86 8.14 -9.74
N ALA A 114 5.44 8.17 -11.00
CA ALA A 114 4.01 8.11 -11.34
C ALA A 114 3.37 6.78 -10.88
N PRO A 115 2.18 6.80 -10.25
CA PRO A 115 1.27 7.93 -10.03
C PRO A 115 1.47 8.71 -8.70
N GLY A 116 2.56 8.48 -7.95
CA GLY A 116 2.97 9.33 -6.82
C GLY A 116 2.78 8.74 -5.42
N GLY A 117 2.25 7.51 -5.30
CA GLY A 117 1.99 6.89 -4.00
C GLY A 117 3.24 6.71 -3.13
N LYS A 118 4.39 6.39 -3.77
CA LYS A 118 5.69 6.29 -3.09
C LYS A 118 6.32 7.66 -2.90
N SER A 119 6.21 8.55 -3.88
CA SER A 119 6.78 9.90 -3.79
C SER A 119 6.17 10.71 -2.64
N THR A 120 4.90 10.50 -2.30
CA THR A 120 4.26 11.10 -1.13
C THR A 120 4.61 10.42 0.20
N LEU A 121 5.20 9.22 0.14
CA LEU A 121 5.66 8.44 1.31
C LEU A 121 7.02 8.92 1.80
N LEU A 122 7.90 9.22 0.84
CA LEU A 122 9.27 9.72 1.04
C LEU A 122 9.25 11.11 1.68
#